data_AF-A0A821A1J2-F1
#
_entry.id   AF-A0A821A1J2-F1
#
_cell.length_a   1.000
_cell.length_b   1.000
_cell.length_c   1.000
_cell.angle_alpha   90.00
_cell.angle_beta   90.00
_cell.angle_gamma   90.00
#
_symmetry.space_group_name_H-M   'P 1'
#
loop_
_entity.id
_entity.type
_entity.pdbx_description
1 polymer ?
#
loop_
_entity_poly.entity_id
_entity_poly.type
_entity_poly.pdbx_seq_one_letter_code
_entity_poly.pdbx_strand_id
1 'polypeptide(L)'
;MVWQDVWDAGVKLPLEVVIEIWKNTSLVSEAQSWSTYLSKAIHEGYEVILAAPFNLSMLSYRKWSASDSIIDSEFYKWYNIDLFTDFIGNETIRERLIGGEAILDEKSVDATNSLKRFWPRAAVVAEKLWSLSNINTMEDPLARFYVHGSRIHELLKS
;
A
#
# COMPACT_ATOMS: atom_id res chain seq x y z
N MET A 1 16.87 -2.58 -7.30
CA MET A 1 15.77 -1.71 -6.83
C MET A 1 16.35 -0.41 -6.30
N VAL A 2 15.67 0.71 -6.54
CA VAL A 2 15.99 2.01 -5.95
C VAL A 2 14.71 2.73 -5.51
N TRP A 3 14.80 3.57 -4.48
CA TRP A 3 13.75 4.53 -4.17
C TRP A 3 13.58 5.53 -5.31
N GLN A 4 12.35 6.01 -5.49
CA GLN A 4 12.03 7.00 -6.52
C GLN A 4 12.89 8.27 -6.48
N ASP A 5 13.52 8.63 -5.36
CA ASP A 5 14.36 9.84 -5.25
C ASP A 5 15.53 9.86 -6.23
N VAL A 6 16.13 8.70 -6.49
CA VAL A 6 17.22 8.58 -7.47
C VAL A 6 16.70 8.87 -8.88
N TRP A 7 15.51 8.38 -9.19
CA TRP A 7 14.84 8.62 -10.47
C TRP A 7 14.34 10.07 -10.61
N ASP A 8 13.74 10.63 -9.55
CA ASP A 8 13.28 12.02 -9.48
C ASP A 8 14.44 13.01 -9.69
N ALA A 9 15.66 12.66 -9.24
CA ALA A 9 16.86 13.45 -9.45
C ALA A 9 17.37 13.46 -10.91
N GLY A 10 16.70 12.76 -11.83
CA GLY A 10 17.06 12.71 -13.24
C GLY A 10 18.27 11.81 -13.54
N VAL A 11 18.64 10.93 -12.61
CA VAL A 11 19.70 9.95 -12.83
C VAL A 11 19.24 8.98 -13.91
N LYS A 12 20.11 8.73 -14.90
CA LYS A 12 19.85 7.73 -15.95
C LYS A 12 20.00 6.33 -15.35
N LEU A 13 18.88 5.63 -15.19
CA LEU A 13 18.86 4.26 -14.67
C LEU A 13 18.72 3.25 -15.83
N PRO A 14 19.40 2.08 -15.74
CA PRO A 14 19.08 0.96 -16.61
C PRO A 14 17.62 0.52 -16.44
N LEU A 15 16.97 0.06 -17.51
CA LEU A 15 15.56 -0.37 -17.46
C LEU A 15 15.34 -1.63 -16.61
N GLU A 16 16.39 -2.37 -16.25
CA GLU A 16 16.30 -3.50 -15.31
C GLU A 16 16.17 -3.04 -13.84
N VAL A 17 16.31 -1.74 -13.56
CA VAL A 17 16.13 -1.21 -12.21
C VAL A 17 14.64 -1.10 -11.90
N VAL A 18 14.21 -1.83 -10.88
CA VAL A 18 12.89 -1.64 -10.25
C VAL A 18 12.87 -0.34 -9.47
N ILE A 19 11.87 0.51 -9.72
CA ILE A 19 11.65 1.76 -9.00
C ILE A 19 10.60 1.53 -7.90
N GLU A 20 10.94 1.90 -6.68
CA GLU A 20 9.99 1.88 -5.56
C GLU A 20 9.37 3.27 -5.34
N ILE A 21 8.06 3.38 -5.55
CA ILE A 21 7.30 4.63 -5.45
C ILE A 21 6.71 4.76 -4.05
N TRP A 22 7.17 5.77 -3.31
CA TRP A 22 6.77 6.01 -1.92
C TRP A 22 6.19 7.41 -1.66
N LYS A 23 6.37 8.36 -2.58
CA LYS A 23 5.83 9.71 -2.43
C LYS A 23 4.36 9.76 -2.83
N ASN A 24 3.63 10.58 -2.09
CA ASN A 24 2.26 10.98 -2.38
C ASN A 24 2.04 12.38 -1.83
N THR A 25 1.06 13.11 -2.36
CA THR A 25 0.63 14.43 -1.84
C THR A 25 0.32 14.42 -0.34
N SER A 26 -0.13 13.28 0.20
CA SER A 26 -0.43 13.11 1.62
C SER A 26 0.80 12.89 2.51
N LEU A 27 1.97 12.63 1.92
CA LEU A 27 3.22 12.34 2.62
C LEU A 27 4.24 13.47 2.43
N VAL A 28 4.26 14.08 1.24
CA VAL A 28 5.15 15.17 0.86
C VAL A 28 4.30 16.21 0.12
N SER A 29 4.20 17.42 0.67
CA SER A 29 3.30 18.47 0.16
C SER A 29 3.59 18.89 -1.28
N GLU A 30 4.85 18.82 -1.70
CA GLU A 30 5.31 19.20 -3.03
C GLU A 30 5.27 18.03 -4.04
N ALA A 31 4.91 16.82 -3.60
CA ALA A 31 4.87 15.65 -4.46
C ALA A 31 3.58 15.60 -5.29
N GLN A 32 3.63 14.89 -6.42
CA GLN A 32 2.44 14.51 -7.17
C GLN A 32 1.72 13.33 -6.50
N SER A 33 0.54 12.96 -6.99
CA SER A 33 -0.10 11.73 -6.50
C SER A 33 0.74 10.51 -6.87
N TRP A 34 0.70 9.48 -6.03
CA TRP A 34 1.39 8.21 -6.30
C TRP A 34 1.01 7.62 -7.67
N SER A 35 -0.24 7.81 -8.10
CA SER A 35 -0.76 7.33 -9.38
C SER A 35 -0.09 8.02 -10.58
N THR A 36 0.26 9.30 -10.45
CA THR A 36 0.99 10.03 -11.50
C THR A 36 2.43 9.53 -11.62
N TYR A 37 3.11 9.30 -10.50
CA TYR A 37 4.46 8.69 -10.52
C TYR A 37 4.44 7.29 -11.12
N LEU A 38 3.46 6.47 -10.74
CA LEU A 38 3.29 5.10 -11.24
C LEU A 38 3.14 5.10 -12.77
N SER A 39 2.22 5.91 -13.29
CA SER A 39 1.98 6.06 -14.71
C SER A 39 3.26 6.47 -15.45
N LYS A 40 3.96 7.49 -14.94
CA LYS A 40 5.19 8.01 -15.56
C LYS A 40 6.31 6.95 -15.59
N ALA A 41 6.59 6.28 -14.48
CA ALA A 41 7.65 5.26 -14.42
C ALA A 41 7.39 4.11 -15.39
N ILE A 42 6.13 3.67 -15.48
CA ILE A 42 5.73 2.61 -16.41
C ILE A 42 5.83 3.05 -17.86
N HIS A 43 5.42 4.29 -18.19
CA HIS A 43 5.56 4.85 -19.54
C HIS A 43 7.02 5.02 -19.95
N GLU A 44 7.93 5.25 -19.01
CA GLU A 44 9.38 5.26 -19.23
C GLU A 44 9.99 3.85 -19.34
N GLY A 45 9.21 2.79 -19.08
CA GLY A 45 9.61 1.40 -19.29
C GLY A 45 10.21 0.72 -18.05
N TYR A 46 10.06 1.28 -16.85
CA TYR A 46 10.53 0.65 -15.62
C TYR A 46 9.50 -0.31 -15.03
N GLU A 47 9.99 -1.32 -14.33
CA GLU A 47 9.18 -2.07 -13.37
C GLU A 47 9.06 -1.29 -12.06
N VAL A 48 7.94 -1.48 -11.38
CA VAL A 48 7.56 -0.68 -10.21
C VAL A 48 7.09 -1.56 -9.05
N ILE A 49 7.58 -1.23 -7.85
CA ILE A 49 6.98 -1.62 -6.57
C ILE A 49 6.29 -0.39 -5.97
N LEU A 50 5.05 -0.54 -5.53
CA LEU A 50 4.26 0.56 -4.99
C LEU A 50 4.16 0.51 -3.46
N ALA A 51 4.70 1.53 -2.78
CA ALA A 51 4.67 1.66 -1.32
C ALA A 51 3.81 2.84 -0.83
N ALA A 52 3.73 3.91 -1.62
CA ALA A 52 3.15 5.19 -1.24
C ALA A 52 1.74 5.12 -0.62
N PRO A 53 0.75 4.37 -1.18
CA PRO A 53 -0.58 4.35 -0.61
C PRO A 53 -0.69 3.37 0.58
N PHE A 54 0.31 2.52 0.81
CA PHE A 54 0.36 1.51 1.87
C PHE A 54 1.17 1.98 3.10
N ASN A 55 1.22 3.28 3.35
CA ASN A 55 1.87 3.82 4.55
C ASN A 55 1.01 3.58 5.81
N LEU A 56 1.49 2.70 6.69
CA LEU A 56 0.85 2.27 7.95
C LEU A 56 1.10 3.24 9.12
N SER A 57 2.03 4.18 8.96
CA SER A 57 2.36 5.22 9.95
C SER A 57 1.30 6.31 9.99
N MET A 58 0.65 6.56 8.84
CA MET A 58 -0.46 7.48 8.73
C MET A 58 -1.72 6.90 9.37
N LEU A 59 -1.87 7.12 10.67
CA LEU A 59 -3.12 6.84 11.39
C LEU A 59 -4.24 7.70 10.80
N SER A 60 -5.35 7.06 10.43
CA SER A 60 -6.56 7.75 10.01
C SER A 60 -7.18 8.45 11.22
N TYR A 61 -7.03 9.77 11.32
CA TYR A 61 -7.73 10.56 12.36
C TYR A 61 -9.20 10.82 12.01
N ARG A 62 -9.68 10.34 10.86
CA ARG A 62 -11.05 10.53 10.39
C ARG A 62 -11.88 9.28 10.63
N LYS A 63 -12.87 9.42 11.51
CA LYS A 63 -14.07 8.56 11.53
C LYS A 63 -14.76 8.66 10.17
N TRP A 64 -14.70 7.59 9.38
CA TRP A 64 -15.69 7.38 8.33
C TRP A 64 -17.00 7.05 9.05
N SER A 65 -17.94 7.99 9.11
CA SER A 65 -19.18 7.88 9.90
C SER A 65 -18.99 7.74 11.43
N ALA A 66 -20.00 8.15 12.20
CA ALA A 66 -19.99 8.03 13.66
C ALA A 66 -19.99 6.56 14.16
N SER A 67 -20.27 5.61 13.27
CA SER A 67 -20.46 4.17 13.52
C SER A 67 -19.22 3.29 13.36
N ASP A 68 -18.17 3.73 12.65
CA ASP A 68 -17.10 2.82 12.23
C ASP A 68 -15.86 2.96 13.13
N SER A 69 -15.22 1.83 13.44
CA SER A 69 -13.97 1.80 14.22
C SER A 69 -12.82 2.45 13.44
N ILE A 70 -11.80 2.96 14.15
CA ILE A 70 -10.55 3.42 13.50
C ILE A 70 -9.97 2.31 12.62
N ILE A 71 -10.08 1.06 13.08
CA ILE A 71 -9.61 -0.13 12.37
C ILE A 71 -10.40 -0.36 11.07
N ASP A 72 -11.71 -0.11 11.05
CA ASP A 72 -12.52 -0.23 9.84
C ASP A 72 -12.13 0.84 8.82
N SER A 73 -11.94 2.08 9.28
CA SER A 73 -11.52 3.18 8.42
C SER A 73 -10.14 2.93 7.80
N GLU A 74 -9.19 2.42 8.59
CA GLU A 74 -7.87 2.03 8.11
C GLU A 74 -7.95 0.84 7.14
N PHE A 75 -8.77 -0.18 7.43
CA PHE A 75 -9.02 -1.29 6.53
C PHE A 75 -9.50 -0.80 5.16
N TYR A 76 -10.60 -0.04 5.12
CA TYR A 76 -11.18 0.44 3.86
C TYR A 76 -10.24 1.40 3.12
N LYS A 77 -9.44 2.21 3.82
CA LYS A 77 -8.44 3.09 3.22
C LYS A 77 -7.48 2.31 2.32
N TRP A 78 -6.97 1.15 2.76
CA TRP A 78 -6.02 0.36 1.98
C TRP A 78 -6.69 -0.63 1.05
N TYR A 79 -7.77 -1.27 1.50
CA TYR A 79 -8.47 -2.29 0.72
C TYR A 79 -9.11 -1.70 -0.54
N ASN A 80 -9.63 -0.46 -0.46
CA ASN A 80 -10.25 0.24 -1.58
C ASN A 80 -9.24 0.97 -2.48
N ILE A 81 -7.93 0.87 -2.23
CA ILE A 81 -6.94 1.36 -3.20
C ILE A 81 -7.16 0.63 -4.50
N ASP A 82 -7.45 1.38 -5.56
CA ASP A 82 -7.60 0.77 -6.86
C ASP A 82 -6.29 0.79 -7.62
N LEU A 83 -5.60 -0.36 -7.62
CA LEU A 83 -4.31 -0.50 -8.29
C LEU A 83 -4.44 -0.56 -9.82
N PHE A 84 -5.63 -0.85 -10.36
CA PHE A 84 -5.81 -1.20 -11.78
C PHE A 84 -6.96 -0.47 -12.48
N THR A 85 -8.03 -0.09 -11.78
CA THR A 85 -9.25 0.47 -12.40
C THR A 85 -9.09 1.95 -12.75
N ASP A 86 -8.23 2.70 -12.05
CA ASP A 86 -7.80 4.05 -12.48
C ASP A 86 -6.94 4.00 -13.76
N PHE A 87 -6.57 2.80 -14.21
CA PHE A 87 -5.71 2.55 -15.37
C PHE A 87 -6.38 1.63 -16.43
N ILE A 88 -7.72 1.56 -16.45
CA ILE A 88 -8.46 0.84 -17.50
C ILE A 88 -7.99 1.32 -18.88
N GLY A 89 -7.35 0.41 -19.62
CA GLY A 89 -6.88 0.64 -20.98
C GLY A 89 -5.36 0.54 -21.20
N ASN A 90 -4.54 0.28 -20.17
CA ASN A 90 -3.09 0.15 -20.34
C ASN A 90 -2.56 -1.20 -19.84
N GLU A 91 -2.57 -2.23 -20.70
CA GLU A 91 -2.02 -3.57 -20.41
C GLU A 91 -0.56 -3.49 -19.90
N THR A 92 0.21 -2.53 -20.40
CA THR A 92 1.59 -2.23 -19.97
C THR A 92 1.72 -1.96 -18.47
N ILE A 93 0.68 -1.41 -17.82
CA ILE A 93 0.71 -1.12 -16.37
C ILE A 93 0.59 -2.41 -15.55
N ARG A 94 -0.24 -3.35 -15.99
CA ARG A 94 -0.40 -4.64 -15.31
C ARG A 94 0.88 -5.48 -15.37
N GLU A 95 1.64 -5.37 -16.45
CA GLU A 95 2.91 -6.09 -16.63
C GLU A 95 4.05 -5.52 -15.80
N ARG A 96 4.03 -4.20 -15.54
CA ARG A 96 5.16 -3.49 -14.93
C ARG A 96 4.96 -3.12 -13.46
N LEU A 97 3.73 -3.12 -12.96
CA LEU A 97 3.47 -3.08 -11.52
C LEU A 97 3.63 -4.50 -10.95
N ILE A 98 4.81 -4.80 -10.44
CA ILE A 98 5.19 -6.17 -10.03
C ILE A 98 4.89 -6.47 -8.55
N GLY A 99 4.44 -5.48 -7.77
CA GLY A 99 4.06 -5.67 -6.38
C GLY A 99 3.88 -4.36 -5.60
N GLY A 100 3.93 -4.48 -4.28
CA GLY A 100 3.85 -3.35 -3.37
C GLY A 100 4.36 -3.67 -1.98
N GLU A 101 4.58 -2.64 -1.17
CA GLU A 101 5.17 -2.76 0.16
C GLU A 101 4.38 -1.97 1.19
N ALA A 102 4.06 -2.60 2.32
CA ALA A 102 3.49 -1.90 3.47
C ALA A 102 4.63 -1.26 4.27
N ILE A 103 4.65 0.07 4.33
CA ILE A 103 5.73 0.82 4.99
C ILE A 103 5.29 1.36 6.34
N LEU A 104 6.21 1.37 7.30
CA LEU A 104 6.02 1.94 8.62
C LEU A 104 7.23 2.81 8.96
N ASP A 105 6.99 4.09 9.18
CA ASP A 105 7.98 5.10 9.52
C ASP A 105 8.54 4.80 10.90
N GLU A 106 9.86 4.73 10.98
CA GLU A 106 10.64 4.55 12.20
C GLU A 106 10.25 5.55 13.29
N LYS A 107 9.86 6.77 12.93
CA LYS A 107 9.43 7.80 13.90
C LYS A 107 8.13 7.44 14.62
N SER A 108 7.34 6.55 14.04
CA SER A 108 6.06 6.11 14.59
C SER A 108 6.17 4.83 15.41
N VAL A 109 7.35 4.20 15.46
CA VAL A 109 7.54 2.90 16.10
C VAL A 109 8.76 2.83 17.01
N ASP A 110 8.69 1.91 17.96
CA ASP A 110 9.81 1.44 18.75
C ASP A 110 9.65 -0.07 19.01
N ALA A 111 10.58 -0.64 19.76
CA ALA A 111 10.57 -2.06 20.12
C ALA A 111 9.29 -2.49 20.88
N THR A 112 8.54 -1.56 21.47
CA THR A 112 7.37 -1.85 22.31
C THR A 112 6.07 -1.90 21.52
N ASN A 113 6.03 -1.27 20.34
CA ASN A 113 4.79 -1.07 19.59
C ASN A 113 4.87 -1.50 18.11
N SER A 114 6.04 -1.86 17.58
CA SER A 114 6.24 -2.18 16.16
C SER A 114 5.29 -3.26 15.66
N LEU A 115 5.21 -4.41 16.35
CA LEU A 115 4.32 -5.52 15.97
C LEU A 115 2.84 -5.15 16.05
N LYS A 116 2.43 -4.39 17.07
CA LYS A 116 1.04 -3.95 17.27
C LYS A 116 0.61 -2.89 16.27
N ARG A 117 1.56 -2.07 15.79
CA ARG A 117 1.32 -1.12 14.72
C ARG A 117 1.36 -1.83 13.37
N PHE A 118 2.21 -2.81 13.16
CA PHE A 118 2.29 -3.47 11.86
C PHE A 118 1.09 -4.40 11.64
N TRP A 119 0.80 -5.27 12.62
CA TRP A 119 -0.27 -6.26 12.54
C TRP A 119 -1.49 -5.85 13.37
N PRO A 120 -2.71 -6.10 12.88
CA PRO A 120 -3.04 -6.83 11.65
C PRO A 120 -3.05 -5.96 10.38
N ARG A 121 -2.74 -4.67 10.47
CA ARG A 121 -2.92 -3.68 9.38
C ARG A 121 -2.24 -4.07 8.07
N ALA A 122 -1.02 -4.60 8.13
CA ALA A 122 -0.30 -5.10 6.96
C ALA A 122 -0.99 -6.28 6.25
N ALA A 123 -1.87 -7.03 6.92
CA ALA A 123 -2.60 -8.13 6.30
C ALA A 123 -3.58 -7.65 5.21
N VAL A 124 -4.10 -6.42 5.34
CA VAL A 124 -4.95 -5.80 4.30
C VAL A 124 -4.15 -5.58 3.02
N VAL A 125 -2.93 -5.06 3.17
CA VAL A 125 -2.00 -4.84 2.05
C VAL A 125 -1.62 -6.19 1.42
N ALA A 126 -1.33 -7.19 2.23
CA ALA A 126 -1.04 -8.55 1.75
C ALA A 126 -2.20 -9.16 0.97
N GLU A 127 -3.44 -9.10 1.49
CA GLU A 127 -4.62 -9.61 0.80
C GLU A 127 -4.83 -8.88 -0.54
N LYS A 128 -4.61 -7.57 -0.56
CA LYS A 128 -4.75 -6.74 -1.76
C LYS A 128 -3.74 -7.10 -2.85
N LEU A 129 -2.48 -7.29 -2.48
CA LEU A 129 -1.40 -7.62 -3.41
C LEU A 129 -1.45 -9.09 -3.89
N TRP A 130 -2.02 -9.98 -3.07
CA TRP A 130 -2.17 -11.40 -3.43
C TRP A 130 -3.42 -11.67 -4.29
N SER A 131 -4.56 -11.03 -3.95
CA SER A 131 -5.88 -11.43 -4.45
C SER A 131 -6.31 -10.66 -5.71
N LEU A 132 -5.38 -10.49 -6.67
CA LEU A 132 -5.38 -9.52 -7.78
C LEU A 132 -6.59 -9.47 -8.75
N SER A 133 -7.68 -10.22 -8.53
CA SER A 133 -8.92 -10.10 -9.32
C SER A 133 -10.08 -11.01 -8.90
N ASN A 134 -9.89 -11.99 -8.01
CA ASN A 134 -10.89 -13.04 -7.74
C ASN A 134 -11.15 -13.26 -6.24
N ILE A 135 -11.46 -12.18 -5.51
CA ILE A 135 -12.07 -12.36 -4.19
C ILE A 135 -13.52 -12.77 -4.44
N ASN A 136 -13.85 -13.99 -4.02
CA ASN A 136 -15.19 -14.54 -4.09
C ASN A 136 -16.15 -13.56 -3.39
N THR A 137 -17.04 -12.92 -4.16
CA THR A 137 -17.88 -11.79 -3.75
C THR A 137 -18.91 -12.12 -2.66
N MET A 138 -18.94 -13.37 -2.21
CA MET A 138 -19.90 -13.87 -1.23
C MET A 138 -19.49 -13.60 0.23
N GLU A 139 -18.21 -13.36 0.53
CA GLU A 139 -17.75 -13.10 1.90
C GLU A 139 -17.24 -11.66 2.09
N ASP A 140 -17.74 -11.02 3.15
CA ASP A 140 -17.34 -9.68 3.58
C ASP A 140 -15.82 -9.64 3.92
N PRO A 141 -15.01 -8.86 3.19
CA PRO A 141 -13.58 -8.81 3.41
C PRO A 141 -13.20 -8.22 4.77
N LEU A 142 -14.06 -7.38 5.35
CA LEU A 142 -13.86 -6.87 6.71
C LEU A 142 -14.02 -7.99 7.74
N ALA A 143 -14.99 -8.88 7.56
CA ALA A 143 -15.20 -10.03 8.45
C ALA A 143 -13.99 -10.99 8.42
N ARG A 144 -13.44 -11.30 7.24
CA ARG A 144 -12.22 -12.11 7.13
C ARG A 144 -11.03 -11.46 7.81
N PHE A 145 -10.86 -10.15 7.62
CA PHE A 145 -9.81 -9.38 8.27
C PHE A 145 -9.90 -9.46 9.80
N TYR A 146 -11.10 -9.36 10.38
CA TYR A 146 -11.29 -9.51 11.84
C TYR A 146 -10.90 -10.89 12.36
N VAL A 147 -11.31 -11.95 11.67
CA VAL A 147 -10.95 -13.33 12.04
C VAL A 147 -9.43 -13.54 11.94
N HIS A 148 -8.82 -13.06 10.85
CA HIS A 148 -7.38 -13.18 10.66
C HIS A 148 -6.60 -12.37 11.70
N GLY A 149 -7.03 -11.14 11.99
CA GLY A 149 -6.42 -10.30 13.03
C GLY A 149 -6.50 -10.92 14.42
N SER A 150 -7.60 -11.59 14.75
CA SER A 150 -7.74 -12.33 16.01
C SER A 150 -6.71 -13.46 16.12
N ARG A 151 -6.51 -14.23 15.03
CA ARG A 151 -5.49 -15.30 14.96
C ARG A 151 -4.07 -14.75 15.12
N ILE A 152 -3.74 -13.64 14.45
CA ILE A 152 -2.42 -13.01 14.60
C ILE A 152 -2.20 -12.56 16.05
N HIS A 153 -3.20 -11.96 16.68
CA HIS A 153 -3.10 -11.53 18.08
C HIS A 153 -2.81 -12.68 19.04
N GLU A 154 -3.37 -13.86 18.79
CA GLU A 154 -3.06 -15.07 19.57
C GLU A 154 -1.60 -15.50 19.39
N LEU A 155 -1.08 -15.48 18.16
CA LEU A 155 0.31 -15.84 17.85
C LEU A 155 1.33 -14.84 18.41
N LEU A 156 0.99 -13.55 18.51
CA LEU A 156 1.90 -12.54 19.05
C LEU A 156 1.99 -12.54 20.58
N LYS A 157 1.21 -13.39 21.27
CA LYS A 157 1.26 -13.58 22.72
C LYS A 157 2.11 -14.78 23.16
N SER A 158 2.37 -15.73 22.25
CA SER A 158 3.21 -16.91 22.50
C SER A 158 4.68 -16.62 22.32
#